data_AF-A0A7S1M408-F1
#
_entry.id   AF-A0A7S1M408-F1
#
_cell.length_a   1.000
_cell.length_b   1.000
_cell.length_c   1.000
_cell.angle_alpha   90.00
_cell.angle_beta   90.00
_cell.angle_gamma   90.00
#
_symmetry.space_group_name_H-M   'P 1'
#
loop_
_entity.id
_entity.type
_entity.pdbx_description
1 polymer ?
#
loop_
_entity_poly.entity_id
_entity_poly.type
_entity_poly.pdbx_seq_one_letter_code
_entity_poly.pdbx_strand_id
1 'polypeptide(L)'
;ARSWSGSPLDLANGLRQTVPRSWVDLRIPCPRSSVADMPLTEEGYRAVVSLRSTGEMASFITRVVADLEVHGARNGRILDRRRLFGFARWFSGEAMVQSLAQIRQELPLKEANEGWVAFAPPKPTRGLPAPASCVGKAEADVDRVA
;
A
#
# COMPACT_ATOMS: atom_id res chain seq x y z
N ALA A 1 11.39 56.48 -21.95
CA ALA A 1 12.64 55.91 -22.48
C ALA A 1 12.74 54.44 -22.10
N ARG A 2 12.66 53.55 -23.10
CA ARG A 2 13.48 52.34 -23.24
C ARG A 2 13.19 51.82 -24.65
N SER A 3 14.14 52.11 -25.53
CA SER A 3 14.19 51.77 -26.94
C SER A 3 14.11 50.27 -27.15
N TRP A 4 13.24 49.83 -28.05
CA TRP A 4 13.27 48.48 -28.59
C TRP A 4 14.20 48.51 -29.79
N SER A 5 15.37 47.90 -29.66
CA SER A 5 16.32 47.71 -30.76
C SER A 5 16.85 46.29 -30.68
N GLY A 6 16.54 45.46 -31.68
CA GLY A 6 17.07 44.10 -31.76
C GLY A 6 16.32 43.18 -32.72
N SER A 7 16.32 43.57 -34.00
CA SER A 7 16.53 42.80 -35.25
C SER A 7 16.10 41.32 -35.44
N PRO A 8 15.87 40.92 -36.72
CA PRO A 8 15.12 39.75 -37.15
C PRO A 8 15.92 38.44 -37.07
N LEU A 9 15.20 37.32 -36.96
CA LEU A 9 15.73 35.96 -37.00
C LEU A 9 16.39 35.67 -38.37
N ASP A 10 17.72 35.76 -38.41
CA ASP A 10 18.55 35.32 -39.54
C ASP A 10 18.96 33.85 -39.35
N LEU A 11 19.08 33.14 -40.46
CA LEU A 11 19.27 31.70 -40.57
C LEU A 11 20.68 31.25 -40.14
N ALA A 12 20.75 29.95 -39.88
CA ALA A 12 21.93 29.08 -39.95
C ALA A 12 22.81 28.93 -38.70
N ASN A 13 23.32 27.71 -38.56
CA ASN A 13 24.42 27.26 -37.71
C ASN A 13 24.06 26.60 -36.36
N GLY A 14 24.04 25.26 -36.36
CA GLY A 14 24.54 24.42 -35.25
C GLY A 14 24.11 24.74 -33.81
N LEU A 15 22.84 25.04 -33.56
CA LEU A 15 22.35 25.47 -32.25
C LEU A 15 22.40 24.33 -31.21
N ARG A 16 23.51 24.26 -30.46
CA ARG A 16 23.43 23.87 -29.04
C ARG A 16 22.59 24.94 -28.35
N GLN A 17 21.29 24.70 -28.26
CA GLN A 17 20.37 25.58 -27.55
C GLN A 17 20.74 25.54 -26.06
N THR A 18 21.44 26.56 -25.58
CA THR A 18 21.70 26.78 -24.16
C THR A 18 20.44 27.35 -23.54
N VAL A 19 19.61 26.46 -22.99
CA VAL A 19 18.46 26.89 -22.20
C VAL A 19 18.96 27.67 -20.96
N PRO A 20 18.49 28.91 -20.75
CA PRO A 20 18.82 29.67 -19.55
C PRO A 20 18.47 28.86 -18.29
N ARG A 21 19.32 28.92 -17.26
CA ARG A 21 19.05 28.26 -15.96
C ARG A 21 17.71 28.69 -15.33
N SER A 22 17.17 29.85 -15.70
CA SER A 22 15.87 30.35 -15.27
C SER A 22 14.67 29.74 -16.00
N TRP A 23 14.89 29.06 -17.14
CA TRP A 23 13.85 28.31 -17.86
C TRP A 23 13.65 26.91 -17.30
N VAL A 24 14.63 26.39 -16.58
CA VAL A 24 14.51 25.14 -15.85
C VAL A 24 13.84 25.43 -14.51
N ASP A 25 12.52 25.64 -14.53
CA ASP A 25 11.77 25.70 -13.28
C ASP A 25 11.62 24.29 -12.71
N LEU A 26 12.58 23.89 -11.86
CA LEU A 26 12.52 22.65 -11.08
C LEU A 26 11.31 22.58 -10.13
N ARG A 27 10.50 23.65 -10.10
CA ARG A 27 9.25 23.73 -9.36
C ARG A 27 8.03 23.33 -10.16
N ILE A 28 8.15 22.90 -11.43
CA ILE A 28 7.10 22.08 -12.02
C ILE A 28 7.06 20.84 -11.13
N PRO A 29 6.03 20.66 -10.28
CA PRO A 29 5.85 19.37 -9.66
C PRO A 29 5.65 18.46 -10.87
N CYS A 30 6.57 17.51 -11.11
CA CYS A 30 6.14 16.28 -11.76
C CYS A 30 4.80 15.97 -11.10
N PRO A 31 3.66 15.90 -11.79
CA PRO A 31 2.39 15.70 -11.13
C PRO A 31 2.62 14.46 -10.29
N ARG A 32 2.75 14.67 -8.97
CA ARG A 32 3.03 13.61 -8.03
C ARG A 32 1.67 12.97 -7.86
N SER A 33 1.19 12.31 -8.91
CA SER A 33 0.08 11.39 -8.84
C SER A 33 0.59 10.21 -8.03
N SER A 34 0.79 10.47 -6.74
CA SER A 34 1.18 9.46 -5.79
C SER A 34 0.02 8.49 -5.74
N VAL A 35 0.37 7.21 -5.72
CA VAL A 35 -0.62 6.17 -5.54
C VAL A 35 -1.43 6.33 -4.26
N ALA A 36 -0.98 7.16 -3.31
CA ALA A 36 -1.69 7.50 -2.09
C ALA A 36 -3.02 8.24 -2.34
N ASP A 37 -3.10 9.05 -3.40
CA ASP A 37 -4.27 9.88 -3.71
C ASP A 37 -5.23 9.22 -4.70
N MET A 38 -4.82 8.11 -5.33
CA MET A 38 -5.65 7.41 -6.31
C MET A 38 -6.87 6.74 -5.64
N PRO A 39 -8.06 6.79 -6.25
CA PRO A 39 -9.22 6.10 -5.71
C PRO A 39 -9.00 4.57 -5.74
N LEU A 40 -9.53 3.85 -4.75
CA LEU A 40 -9.51 2.38 -4.69
C LEU A 40 -10.60 1.77 -5.59
N THR A 41 -10.78 2.35 -6.78
CA THR A 41 -11.73 1.92 -7.80
C THR A 41 -10.97 1.37 -9.00
N GLU A 42 -11.70 0.76 -9.94
CA GLU A 42 -11.09 0.21 -11.15
C GLU A 42 -10.40 1.31 -11.99
N GLU A 43 -10.95 2.53 -11.99
CA GLU A 43 -10.36 3.69 -12.66
C GLU A 43 -9.01 4.09 -12.03
N GLY A 44 -8.95 4.12 -10.69
CA GLY A 44 -7.71 4.39 -9.98
C GLY A 44 -6.67 3.30 -10.19
N TYR A 45 -7.09 2.03 -10.21
CA TYR A 45 -6.20 0.92 -10.55
C TYR A 45 -5.62 1.05 -11.97
N ARG A 46 -6.45 1.38 -12.97
CA ARG A 46 -5.98 1.62 -14.35
C ARG A 46 -4.97 2.78 -14.45
N ALA A 47 -5.16 3.82 -13.63
CA ALA A 47 -4.19 4.91 -13.54
C ALA A 47 -2.85 4.42 -12.97
N VAL A 48 -2.85 3.56 -11.95
CA VAL A 48 -1.62 2.97 -11.38
C VAL A 48 -0.94 2.02 -12.36
N VAL A 49 -1.70 1.20 -13.09
CA VAL A 49 -1.15 0.33 -14.16
C VAL A 49 -0.45 1.17 -15.23
N SER A 50 -0.98 2.36 -15.53
CA SER A 50 -0.39 3.28 -16.52
C SER A 50 0.98 3.83 -16.07
N LEU A 51 1.27 3.84 -14.76
CA LEU A 51 2.60 4.19 -14.22
C LEU A 51 3.64 3.09 -14.46
N ARG A 52 3.21 1.86 -14.80
CA ARG A 52 4.06 0.68 -15.08
C ARG A 52 5.18 0.46 -14.06
N SER A 53 4.92 0.78 -12.80
CA SER A 53 5.89 0.71 -11.72
C SER A 53 5.42 -0.29 -10.67
N THR A 54 6.20 -1.34 -10.46
CA THR A 54 5.92 -2.33 -9.42
C THR A 54 5.90 -1.72 -8.01
N GLY A 55 6.73 -0.70 -7.75
CA GLY A 55 6.74 -0.02 -6.44
C GLY A 55 5.47 0.79 -6.16
N GLU A 56 4.96 1.46 -7.20
CA GLU A 56 3.69 2.19 -7.12
C GLU A 56 2.53 1.20 -6.94
N MET A 57 2.52 0.09 -7.71
CA MET A 57 1.51 -0.95 -7.58
C MET A 57 1.52 -1.62 -6.20
N ALA A 58 2.68 -1.87 -5.61
CA ALA A 58 2.79 -2.41 -4.25
C ALA A 58 2.20 -1.45 -3.21
N SER A 59 2.41 -0.14 -3.39
CA SER A 59 1.82 0.90 -2.53
C SER A 59 0.29 0.94 -2.67
N PHE A 60 -0.24 0.77 -3.88
CA PHE A 60 -1.68 0.64 -4.13
C PHE A 60 -2.27 -0.57 -3.40
N ILE A 61 -1.66 -1.75 -3.56
CA ILE A 61 -2.12 -3.00 -2.94
C ILE A 61 -2.09 -2.90 -1.42
N THR A 62 -1.12 -2.19 -0.84
CA THR A 62 -1.09 -1.91 0.60
C THR A 62 -2.31 -1.13 1.07
N ARG A 63 -2.77 -0.15 0.28
CA ARG A 63 -4.01 0.59 0.56
C ARG A 63 -5.25 -0.29 0.40
N VAL A 64 -5.27 -1.12 -0.65
CA VAL A 64 -6.35 -2.10 -0.87
C VAL A 64 -6.48 -3.06 0.32
N VAL A 65 -5.37 -3.57 0.85
CA VAL A 65 -5.34 -4.44 2.04
C VAL A 65 -5.84 -3.72 3.30
N ALA A 66 -5.52 -2.44 3.47
CA ALA A 66 -6.00 -1.66 4.61
C ALA A 66 -7.52 -1.38 4.52
N ASP A 67 -8.04 -1.14 3.32
CA ASP A 67 -9.46 -0.85 3.07
C ASP A 67 -10.35 -2.10 3.09
N LEU A 68 -9.84 -3.22 2.58
CA LEU A 68 -10.53 -4.50 2.51
C LEU A 68 -10.96 -4.98 3.90
N GLU A 69 -12.23 -5.38 3.98
CA GLU A 69 -12.79 -6.08 5.11
C GLU A 69 -12.81 -7.57 4.80
N VAL A 70 -12.12 -8.36 5.61
CA VAL A 70 -12.07 -9.81 5.51
C VAL A 70 -12.37 -10.37 6.90
N HIS A 71 -13.27 -11.36 6.99
CA HIS A 71 -13.68 -11.97 8.27
C HIS A 71 -14.25 -10.98 9.32
N GLY A 72 -14.86 -9.87 8.88
CA GLY A 72 -15.40 -8.83 9.78
C GLY A 72 -14.32 -7.95 10.42
N ALA A 73 -13.07 -8.04 9.95
CA ALA A 73 -11.97 -7.20 10.36
C ALA A 73 -11.57 -6.29 9.19
N ARG A 74 -11.55 -4.98 9.47
CA ARG A 74 -10.95 -3.98 8.57
C ARG A 74 -9.51 -3.71 9.04
N ASN A 75 -8.69 -3.14 8.16
CA ASN A 75 -7.30 -2.75 8.46
C ASN A 75 -6.29 -3.92 8.45
N GLY A 76 -6.26 -4.65 7.34
CA GLY A 76 -5.26 -5.69 7.09
C GLY A 76 -3.83 -5.16 7.12
N ARG A 77 -2.86 -6.02 7.44
CA ARG A 77 -1.44 -5.68 7.52
C ARG A 77 -0.60 -6.56 6.61
N ILE A 78 0.44 -5.97 6.05
CA ILE A 78 1.44 -6.68 5.27
C ILE A 78 2.59 -7.06 6.18
N LEU A 79 2.91 -8.35 6.22
CA LEU A 79 4.00 -8.92 7.01
C LEU A 79 5.30 -8.98 6.21
N ASP A 80 5.23 -9.39 4.93
CA ASP A 80 6.41 -9.49 4.06
C ASP A 80 6.34 -8.60 2.82
N ARG A 81 7.21 -7.58 2.80
CA ARG A 81 7.35 -6.70 1.63
C ARG A 81 7.87 -7.43 0.39
N ARG A 82 8.79 -8.39 0.53
CA ARG A 82 9.35 -9.11 -0.64
C ARG A 82 8.26 -9.86 -1.42
N ARG A 83 7.35 -10.53 -0.71
CA ARG A 83 6.22 -11.25 -1.31
C ARG A 83 5.20 -10.29 -1.91
N LEU A 84 4.92 -9.17 -1.26
CA LEU A 84 4.10 -8.09 -1.84
C LEU A 84 4.67 -7.61 -3.18
N PHE A 85 5.98 -7.33 -3.26
CA PHE A 85 6.59 -6.88 -4.51
C PHE A 85 6.52 -7.96 -5.61
N GLY A 86 6.74 -9.23 -5.24
CA GLY A 86 6.57 -10.37 -6.15
C GLY A 86 5.14 -10.48 -6.69
N PHE A 87 4.15 -10.25 -5.83
CA PHE A 87 2.74 -10.23 -6.20
C PHE A 87 2.40 -9.02 -7.07
N ALA A 88 2.81 -7.82 -6.67
CA ALA A 88 2.56 -6.56 -7.37
C ALA A 88 3.09 -6.56 -8.82
N ARG A 89 4.19 -7.26 -9.09
CA ARG A 89 4.75 -7.42 -10.44
C ARG A 89 3.76 -8.01 -11.44
N TRP A 90 2.86 -8.88 -10.99
CA TRP A 90 1.82 -9.50 -11.84
C TRP A 90 0.67 -8.56 -12.18
N PHE A 91 0.54 -7.45 -11.45
CA PHE A 91 -0.53 -6.47 -11.61
C PHE A 91 -0.02 -5.11 -12.10
N SER A 92 1.29 -4.86 -12.07
CA SER A 92 1.89 -3.55 -12.42
C SER A 92 1.76 -3.18 -13.90
N GLY A 93 1.32 -4.09 -14.77
CA GLY A 93 1.36 -3.91 -16.23
C GLY A 93 2.75 -4.11 -16.85
N GLU A 94 3.74 -4.51 -16.05
CA GLU A 94 5.05 -4.97 -16.56
C GLU A 94 4.97 -6.43 -17.02
N ALA A 95 4.29 -7.29 -16.26
CA ALA A 95 4.07 -8.69 -16.62
C ALA A 95 2.67 -8.94 -17.21
N MET A 96 1.63 -8.42 -16.57
CA MET A 96 0.24 -8.59 -17.01
C MET A 96 -0.62 -7.41 -16.54
N VAL A 97 -1.70 -7.12 -17.28
CA VAL A 97 -2.75 -6.19 -16.85
C VAL A 97 -3.97 -7.02 -16.45
N GLN A 98 -4.28 -6.99 -15.17
CA GLN A 98 -5.42 -7.69 -14.56
C GLN A 98 -6.48 -6.68 -14.08
N SER A 99 -7.39 -7.06 -13.20
CA SER A 99 -8.42 -6.17 -12.62
C SER A 99 -8.27 -5.99 -11.10
N LEU A 100 -8.85 -4.92 -10.55
CA LEU A 100 -8.88 -4.71 -9.09
C LEU A 100 -9.69 -5.80 -8.38
N ALA A 101 -10.73 -6.32 -9.03
CA ALA A 101 -11.55 -7.41 -8.51
C ALA A 101 -10.72 -8.68 -8.25
N GLN A 102 -9.79 -9.01 -9.14
CA GLN A 102 -8.90 -10.16 -8.96
C GLN A 102 -7.96 -9.96 -7.76
N ILE A 103 -7.42 -8.75 -7.56
CA ILE A 103 -6.60 -8.46 -6.38
C ILE A 103 -7.39 -8.73 -5.10
N ARG A 104 -8.66 -8.30 -5.05
CA ARG A 104 -9.53 -8.51 -3.88
C ARG A 104 -9.85 -9.99 -3.62
N GLN A 105 -9.94 -10.81 -4.66
CA GLN A 105 -10.20 -12.25 -4.54
C GLN A 105 -8.94 -13.05 -4.14
N GLU A 106 -7.77 -12.64 -4.65
CA GLU A 106 -6.51 -13.33 -4.39
C GLU A 106 -5.94 -13.03 -3.00
N LEU A 107 -6.16 -11.84 -2.45
CA LEU A 107 -5.59 -11.44 -1.16
C LEU A 107 -5.95 -12.38 0.01
N PRO A 108 -7.21 -12.81 0.21
CA PRO A 108 -7.56 -13.81 1.21
C PRO A 108 -6.89 -15.18 0.97
N LEU A 109 -6.74 -15.59 -0.29
CA LEU A 109 -6.06 -16.84 -0.64
C LEU A 109 -4.56 -16.79 -0.29
N LYS A 110 -3.94 -15.62 -0.43
CA LYS A 110 -2.54 -15.39 -0.07
C LYS A 110 -2.31 -15.33 1.43
N GLU A 111 -3.26 -14.82 2.20
CA GLU A 111 -3.25 -14.96 3.67
C GLU A 111 -3.24 -16.44 4.06
N ALA A 112 -4.15 -17.25 3.52
CA ALA A 112 -4.28 -18.66 3.90
C ALA A 112 -3.09 -19.52 3.46
N ASN A 113 -2.54 -19.30 2.26
CA ASN A 113 -1.49 -20.16 1.70
C ASN A 113 -0.07 -19.72 2.07
N GLU A 114 0.21 -18.42 2.01
CA GLU A 114 1.56 -17.88 2.14
C GLU A 114 1.78 -17.06 3.41
N GLY A 115 0.70 -16.57 4.03
CA GLY A 115 0.75 -15.88 5.33
C GLY A 115 1.47 -14.53 5.32
N TRP A 116 1.68 -13.89 4.17
CA TRP A 116 2.35 -12.58 4.11
C TRP A 116 1.42 -11.37 4.27
N VAL A 117 0.11 -11.61 4.28
CA VAL A 117 -0.93 -10.65 4.64
C VAL A 117 -1.71 -11.23 5.82
N ALA A 118 -2.07 -10.38 6.77
CA ALA A 118 -2.90 -10.75 7.90
C ALA A 118 -4.11 -9.81 7.98
N PHE A 119 -5.31 -10.40 7.93
CA PHE A 119 -6.59 -9.75 8.19
C PHE A 119 -7.10 -10.22 9.55
N ALA A 120 -6.30 -9.96 10.59
CA ALA A 120 -6.67 -10.35 11.94
C ALA A 120 -7.68 -9.36 12.53
N PRO A 121 -8.78 -9.81 13.16
CA PRO A 121 -9.55 -8.95 14.05
C PRO A 121 -8.61 -8.43 15.15
N PRO A 122 -8.81 -7.19 15.64
CA PRO A 122 -7.99 -6.67 16.72
C PRO A 122 -8.01 -7.70 17.85
N LYS A 123 -6.82 -8.20 18.24
CA LYS A 123 -6.66 -9.11 19.38
C LYS A 123 -7.57 -8.59 20.50
N PRO A 124 -8.52 -9.39 21.02
CA PRO A 124 -9.32 -8.95 22.15
C PRO A 124 -8.32 -8.52 23.22
N THR A 125 -8.31 -7.23 23.52
CA THR A 125 -7.37 -6.65 24.47
C THR A 125 -7.60 -7.43 25.75
N ARG A 126 -6.60 -8.23 26.16
CA ARG A 126 -6.70 -9.16 27.28
C ARG A 126 -7.31 -8.37 28.43
N GLY A 127 -8.55 -8.71 28.77
CA GLY A 127 -9.27 -8.10 29.87
C GLY A 127 -8.40 -8.12 31.11
N LEU A 128 -8.61 -7.10 31.94
CA LEU A 128 -8.11 -6.98 33.30
C LEU A 128 -7.94 -8.35 33.98
N PRO A 129 -6.92 -8.54 34.84
CA PRO A 129 -6.81 -9.76 35.63
C PRO A 129 -8.13 -10.00 36.36
N ALA A 130 -8.76 -11.15 36.09
CA ALA A 130 -9.93 -11.60 36.84
C ALA A 130 -9.57 -11.62 38.33
N PRO A 131 -10.46 -11.18 39.24
CA PRO A 131 -10.19 -11.30 40.67
C PRO A 131 -9.96 -12.76 41.01
N ALA A 132 -8.90 -13.02 41.78
CA ALA A 132 -8.48 -14.34 42.21
C ALA A 132 -9.67 -15.08 42.85
N SER A 133 -10.14 -16.13 42.19
CA SER A 133 -11.05 -17.09 42.80
C SER A 133 -10.23 -18.00 43.71
N CYS A 134 -10.02 -17.55 44.94
CA CYS A 134 -9.65 -18.43 46.04
C CYS A 134 -10.93 -19.18 46.44
N VAL A 135 -11.08 -20.43 46.00
CA VAL A 135 -12.03 -21.35 46.63
C VAL A 135 -11.23 -22.55 47.13
N GLY A 136 -11.34 -22.74 48.44
CA GLY A 136 -10.46 -23.55 49.26
C GLY A 136 -10.49 -25.02 48.92
N LYS A 137 -9.30 -25.61 49.05
CA LYS A 137 -9.07 -27.03 49.21
C LYS A 137 -9.66 -27.44 50.56
N ALA A 138 -10.84 -28.08 50.58
CA ALA A 138 -11.33 -28.78 51.76
C ALA A 138 -10.83 -30.23 51.69
N GLU A 139 -9.64 -30.41 52.25
CA GLU A 139 -9.06 -31.67 52.67
C GLU A 139 -9.81 -32.11 53.93
N ALA A 140 -10.49 -33.27 53.87
CA ALA A 140 -10.99 -33.96 55.05
C ALA A 140 -10.79 -35.45 54.83
N ASP A 141 -9.53 -35.84 55.00
CA ASP A 141 -9.13 -37.16 55.46
C ASP A 141 -9.49 -37.24 56.95
N VAL A 142 -10.38 -38.17 57.32
CA VAL A 142 -10.49 -38.62 58.72
C VAL A 142 -10.68 -40.14 58.73
N ASP A 143 -9.52 -40.78 58.83
CA ASP A 143 -9.17 -41.98 59.58
C ASP A 143 -10.26 -42.65 60.48
N ARG A 144 -10.31 -43.98 60.34
CA ARG A 144 -10.45 -45.04 61.38
C ARG A 144 -11.78 -45.31 62.14
N VAL A 145 -12.10 -46.62 62.09
CA VAL A 145 -12.46 -47.54 63.20
C VAL A 145 -13.77 -47.29 63.95
N ALA A 146 -14.77 -48.15 63.68
CA ALA A 146 -15.28 -49.17 64.61
C ALA A 146 -16.23 -50.13 63.86
#